data_AF-A0A815YUM1-F1
#
_entry.id   AF-A0A815YUM1-F1
#
_cell.length_a   1.000
_cell.length_b   1.000
_cell.length_c   1.000
_cell.angle_alpha   90.00
_cell.angle_beta   90.00
_cell.angle_gamma   90.00
#
_symmetry.space_group_name_H-M   'P 1'
#
loop_
_entity.id
_entity.type
_entity.pdbx_description
1 polymer ?
#
loop_
_entity_poly.entity_id
_entity_poly.type
_entity_poly.pdbx_seq_one_letter_code
_entity_poly.pdbx_strand_id
1 'polypeptide(L)' 'MFKSKEKTSINTLLCDLLNDMISFLLNKYIHFNSQYHLINWSWKTYVENYQEGYHIHGVYPELNKAIQSKQYLVTNTK' A
#
# COMPACT_ATOMS: atom_id res chain seq x y z
N MET A 1 29.21 21.29 1.79
CA MET A 1 28.89 20.89 3.18
C MET A 1 27.82 19.81 3.12
N PHE A 2 28.22 18.56 3.01
CA PHE A 2 27.29 17.42 2.93
C PHE A 2 26.82 17.10 4.35
N LYS A 3 25.52 17.32 4.64
CA LYS A 3 24.92 16.86 5.90
C LYS A 3 24.90 15.33 5.88
N SER A 4 25.62 14.70 6.80
CA SER A 4 25.58 13.26 7.04
C SER A 4 24.15 12.85 7.40
N LYS A 5 23.56 11.89 6.67
CA LYS A 5 22.31 11.24 7.08
C LYS A 5 22.54 10.58 8.44
N GLU A 6 21.83 11.03 9.47
CA GLU A 6 21.82 10.38 10.78
C GLU A 6 21.37 8.92 10.61
N LYS A 7 22.16 7.98 11.15
CA LYS A 7 21.78 6.56 11.23
C LYS A 7 20.64 6.44 12.24
N THR A 8 19.41 6.37 11.76
CA THR A 8 18.24 6.08 12.60
C THR A 8 18.43 4.72 13.27
N SER A 9 18.30 4.67 14.59
CA SER A 9 18.47 3.44 15.37
C SER A 9 17.35 2.45 15.04
N ILE A 10 17.69 1.15 14.96
CA ILE A 10 16.72 0.05 14.74
C ILE A 10 15.56 0.11 15.74
N ASN A 11 15.84 0.52 16.98
CA ASN A 11 14.82 0.66 18.02
C ASN A 11 13.79 1.75 17.69
N THR A 12 14.20 2.82 17.01
CA THR A 12 13.30 3.90 16.61
C THR A 12 12.36 3.42 15.50
N LEU A 13 12.90 2.73 14.49
CA LEU A 13 12.10 2.15 13.39
C LEU A 13 11.12 1.08 13.88
N LEU A 14 11.54 0.25 14.85
CA LEU A 14 10.66 -0.73 15.50
C LEU A 14 9.53 -0.06 16.28
N CYS A 15 9.82 1.02 17.02
CA CYS A 15 8.79 1.79 17.71
C CYS A 15 7.79 2.41 16.73
N ASP A 16 8.25 2.97 15.62
CA ASP A 16 7.38 3.57 14.60
C ASP A 16 6.47 2.51 13.97
N LEU A 17 7.02 1.36 13.57
CA LEU A 17 6.23 0.25 13.04
C LEU A 17 5.19 -0.25 14.05
N LEU A 18 5.58 -0.40 15.33
CA LEU A 18 4.65 -0.83 16.37
C LEU A 18 3.53 0.19 16.59
N ASN A 19 3.83 1.49 16.54
CA ASN A 19 2.83 2.54 16.65
C ASN A 19 1.84 2.51 15.48
N ASP A 20 2.34 2.31 14.25
CA ASP A 20 1.50 2.15 13.06
C ASP A 20 0.62 0.89 13.16
N MET A 21 1.16 -0.23 13.61
CA MET A 21 0.40 -1.46 13.82
C MET A 21 -0.67 -1.32 14.92
N ILE A 22 -0.38 -0.61 16.01
CA ILE A 22 -1.34 -0.34 17.09
C ILE A 22 -2.47 0.56 16.59
N SER A 23 -2.17 1.51 15.69
CA SER A 23 -3.19 2.36 15.07
C SER A 23 -4.22 1.56 14.26
N PHE A 24 -3.82 0.38 13.74
CA PHE A 24 -4.65 -0.51 12.93
C PHE A 24 -4.93 -1.86 13.63
N LEU A 25 -5.55 -1.80 14.81
CA LEU A 25 -6.02 -2.99 15.53
C LEU A 25 -7.15 -3.71 14.77
N LEU A 26 -6.81 -4.78 14.07
CA LEU A 26 -7.75 -5.65 13.36
C LEU A 26 -8.89 -6.17 14.26
N ASN A 27 -8.59 -6.40 15.54
CA ASN A 27 -9.56 -6.90 16.53
C ASN A 27 -10.74 -5.94 16.78
N LYS A 28 -10.66 -4.68 16.33
CA LYS A 28 -11.76 -3.71 16.44
C LYS A 28 -12.81 -3.87 15.33
N TYR A 29 -12.46 -4.57 14.25
CA TYR A 29 -13.34 -4.72 13.10
C TYR A 29 -14.16 -5.99 13.23
N ILE A 30 -15.46 -5.89 12.92
CA ILE A 30 -16.35 -7.04 12.76
C ILE A 30 -16.56 -7.31 11.28
N HIS A 31 -16.82 -8.57 10.93
CA HIS A 31 -17.23 -8.91 9.58
C HIS A 31 -18.52 -8.16 9.23
N PHE A 32 -18.50 -7.43 8.10
CA PHE A 32 -19.67 -6.69 7.61
C PHE A 32 -20.36 -7.44 6.46
N ASN A 33 -19.58 -7.87 5.47
CA ASN A 33 -20.10 -8.53 4.27
C ASN A 33 -18.99 -9.30 3.54
N SER A 34 -19.38 -10.28 2.72
CA SER A 34 -18.50 -11.00 1.79
C SER A 34 -19.09 -10.96 0.39
N GLN A 35 -18.22 -10.82 -0.62
CA GLN A 35 -18.60 -10.93 -2.03
C GLN A 35 -17.69 -11.95 -2.73
N TYR A 36 -18.25 -12.68 -3.69
CA TYR A 36 -17.56 -13.74 -4.42
C TYR A 36 -17.81 -13.58 -5.91
N HIS A 37 -16.74 -13.68 -6.70
CA HIS A 37 -16.79 -13.58 -8.15
C HIS A 37 -16.00 -14.72 -8.76
N LEU A 38 -16.63 -15.42 -9.72
CA LEU A 38 -15.92 -16.39 -10.55
C LEU A 38 -15.20 -15.64 -11.65
N ILE A 39 -13.88 -15.77 -11.70
CA ILE A 39 -13.03 -15.14 -12.71
C ILE A 39 -12.38 -16.27 -13.52
N ASN A 40 -12.59 -16.28 -14.83
CA ASN A 40 -12.08 -17.34 -15.71
C ASN A 40 -10.60 -17.13 -16.10
N TRP A 41 -9.77 -16.67 -15.17
CA TRP A 41 -8.39 -16.25 -15.42
C TRP A 41 -7.47 -16.89 -14.38
N SER A 42 -6.17 -16.98 -14.69
CA SER A 42 -5.19 -17.50 -13.74
C SER A 42 -5.16 -16.66 -12.46
N TRP A 43 -5.08 -17.32 -11.31
CA TRP A 43 -4.95 -16.65 -10.02
C TRP A 43 -3.70 -15.75 -9.95
N LYS A 44 -2.64 -16.09 -10.69
CA LYS A 44 -1.41 -15.29 -10.74
C LYS A 44 -1.65 -13.92 -11.36
N THR A 45 -2.37 -13.89 -12.48
CA THR A 45 -2.73 -12.65 -13.17
C THR A 45 -3.60 -11.77 -12.30
N TYR A 46 -4.51 -12.35 -11.51
CA TYR A 46 -5.31 -11.59 -10.55
C TYR A 46 -4.45 -10.96 -9.45
N VAL A 47 -3.49 -11.71 -8.91
CA VAL A 47 -2.54 -11.20 -7.90
C VAL A 47 -1.64 -10.10 -8.47
N GLU A 48 -1.09 -10.30 -9.67
CA GLU A 48 -0.28 -9.31 -10.39
C GLU A 48 -1.08 -8.02 -10.62
N ASN A 49 -2.33 -8.14 -11.09
CA ASN A 49 -3.21 -7.00 -11.27
C ASN A 49 -3.49 -6.24 -9.96
N TYR A 50 -3.62 -6.94 -8.83
CA TYR A 50 -3.87 -6.30 -7.54
C TYR A 50 -2.63 -5.58 -6.97
N GLN A 51 -1.44 -6.10 -7.25
CA GLN A 51 -0.17 -5.51 -6.77
C GLN A 51 0.24 -4.27 -7.57
N GLU A 52 -0.32 -4.09 -8.76
CA GLU A 52 -0.03 -2.98 -9.65
C GLU A 52 -1.12 -1.90 -9.61
N GLY A 53 -0.71 -0.63 -9.69
CA GLY A 53 -1.63 0.50 -9.84
C GLY A 53 -1.63 1.14 -11.23
N TYR A 54 -0.78 0.67 -12.15
CA TYR A 54 -0.51 1.35 -13.42
C TYR A 54 -1.77 1.54 -14.28
N HIS A 55 -2.61 0.51 -14.37
CA HIS A 55 -3.80 0.51 -15.21
C HIS A 55 -4.95 1.35 -14.63
N ILE A 56 -4.90 1.74 -13.34
CA ILE A 56 -6.02 2.41 -12.65
C ILE A 56 -6.43 3.71 -13.34
N HIS A 57 -5.48 4.51 -13.81
CA HIS A 57 -5.76 5.76 -14.51
C HIS A 57 -6.65 5.58 -15.75
N GLY A 58 -6.45 4.49 -16.50
CA GLY A 58 -7.18 4.22 -17.75
C GLY A 58 -8.42 3.35 -17.58
N VAL A 59 -8.51 2.55 -16.50
CA VAL A 59 -9.54 1.51 -16.34
C VAL A 59 -10.57 1.86 -15.25
N TYR A 60 -10.19 2.59 -14.20
CA TYR A 60 -11.06 2.84 -13.04
C TYR A 60 -11.13 4.33 -12.66
N PRO A 61 -11.99 5.12 -13.33
CA PRO A 61 -12.09 6.56 -13.12
C PRO A 61 -12.41 6.95 -11.66
N GLU A 62 -13.32 6.23 -11.01
CA GLU A 62 -13.70 6.52 -9.63
C GLU A 62 -12.61 6.15 -8.62
N LEU A 63 -11.92 5.01 -8.83
CA LEU A 63 -10.79 4.63 -7.99
C LEU A 63 -9.61 5.61 -8.17
N ASN A 64 -9.37 6.07 -9.40
CA ASN A 64 -8.33 7.04 -9.69
C ASN A 64 -8.55 8.39 -8.99
N LYS A 65 -9.79 8.80 -8.70
CA LYS A 65 -10.08 10.01 -7.91
C LYS A 65 -9.72 9.83 -6.43
N ALA A 66 -9.90 8.61 -5.90
CA ALA A 66 -9.60 8.29 -4.50
C ALA A 66 -8.11 8.10 -4.24
N ILE A 67 -7.34 7.73 -5.26
CA ILE A 67 -5.90 7.50 -5.15
C ILE A 67 -5.15 8.79 -5.48
N GLN A 68 -4.35 9.29 -4.53
CA GLN A 68 -3.47 10.45 -4.73
C GLN A 68 -2.19 10.06 -5.49
N SER A 69 -2.33 9.49 -6.69
CA SER A 69 -1.23 8.93 -7.50
C SER A 69 -0.11 9.94 -7.80
N LYS A 70 -0.45 11.25 -7.90
CA LYS A 70 0.51 12.35 -8.07
C LYS A 70 1.50 12.51 -6.91
N GLN A 71 1.19 11.99 -5.73
CA GLN A 71 2.07 12.06 -4.56
C GLN A 71 3.03 10.87 -4.47
N TYR A 72 2.92 9.90 -5.37
CA TYR A 72 3.81 8.75 -5.40
C TYR A 72 5.18 9.15 -5.95
N LEU A 73 6.16 9.29 -5.05
CA LEU A 73 7.54 9.66 -5.38
C LEU A 73 8.42 8.41 -5.44
N VAL A 74 8.94 8.08 -6.62
CA VAL A 74 9.96 7.04 -6.78
C VAL A 74 11.32 7.66 -6.53
N THR A 75 11.85 7.48 -5.32
CA THR A 75 13.22 7.88 -5.00
C THR A 75 14.20 6.79 -5.42
N ASN A 76 14.91 6.99 -6.52
CA ASN A 76 16.07 6.18 -6.86
C ASN A 76 17.25 6.59 -5.96
N THR A 77 17.35 5.98 -4.78
CA THR A 77 18.61 5.97 -4.03
C THR A 77 19.56 5.01 -4.72
N LYS A 78 20.51 5.56 -5.47
CA LYS A 78 21.74 4.86 -5.88
C LYS A 78 22.65 4.66 -4.68
#